data_AF-A0A7X8X4H1-F1
#
_entry.id   AF-A0A7X8X4H1-F1
#
_cell.length_a   1.000
_cell.length_b   1.000
_cell.length_c   1.000
_cell.angle_alpha   90.00
_cell.angle_beta   90.00
_cell.angle_gamma   90.00
#
_symmetry.space_group_name_H-M   'P 1'
#
loop_
_entity.id
_entity.type
_entity.pdbx_description
1 polymer ?
#
loop_
_entity_poly.entity_id
_entity_poly.type
_entity_poly.pdbx_seq_one_letter_code
_entity_poly.pdbx_strand_id
1 'polypeptide(L)'
;MAKFHSIFDIIGPVMIGPSSSHTAGAVRIGLASRAIFGETPENVQITFFGSFAHTYKGHGTDLALIGGLLGLSTANPDIRYAYDLAKETGMKVKIVTSQEKMKHPNTAEVRM
;
A
#
# COMPACT_ATOMS: atom_id res chain seq x y z
N MET A 1 21.13 12.73 7.28
CA MET A 1 20.86 11.46 7.99
C MET A 1 19.59 11.62 8.80
N ALA A 2 18.71 10.61 8.84
CA ALA A 2 17.58 10.62 9.76
C ALA A 2 18.12 10.64 11.21
N LYS A 3 17.60 11.55 12.05
CA LYS A 3 17.89 11.58 13.49
C LYS A 3 16.84 10.73 14.20
N PHE A 4 17.26 9.61 14.77
CA PHE A 4 16.42 8.77 15.64
C PHE A 4 16.67 9.19 17.09
N HIS A 5 15.61 9.42 17.87
CA HIS A 5 15.70 9.91 19.25
C HIS A 5 15.30 8.84 20.28
N SER A 6 14.65 7.77 19.83
CA SER A 6 14.20 6.65 20.66
C SER A 6 14.36 5.31 19.96
N ILE A 7 14.46 4.22 20.74
CA ILE A 7 14.41 2.85 20.22
C ILE A 7 13.09 2.57 19.46
N PHE A 8 12.01 3.26 19.82
CA PHE A 8 10.72 3.17 19.13
C PHE A 8 10.73 3.78 17.73
N ASP A 9 11.72 4.61 17.39
CA ASP A 9 11.91 5.12 16.03
C ASP A 9 12.65 4.10 15.13
N ILE A 10 13.28 3.10 15.74
CA ILE A 10 14.10 2.08 15.08
C ILE A 10 13.31 0.78 14.91
N ILE A 11 12.54 0.38 15.93
CA ILE A 11 11.70 -0.81 15.88
C ILE A 11 10.50 -0.51 14.99
N GLY A 12 10.53 -1.09 13.78
CA GLY A 12 9.40 -1.04 12.85
C GLY A 12 8.16 -1.75 13.40
N PRO A 13 6.95 -1.45 12.87
CA PRO A 13 5.73 -2.09 13.31
C PRO A 13 5.78 -3.61 13.05
N VAL A 14 5.03 -4.37 13.83
CA VAL A 14 4.71 -5.76 13.46
C VAL A 14 4.00 -5.72 12.10
N MET A 15 4.53 -6.47 11.14
CA MET A 15 4.05 -6.43 9.76
C MET A 15 4.21 -7.79 9.07
N ILE A 16 3.42 -8.00 8.04
CA ILE A 16 3.68 -9.02 7.03
C ILE A 16 4.85 -8.57 6.15
N GLY A 17 5.78 -9.48 5.88
CA GLY A 17 6.91 -9.25 4.98
C GLY A 17 6.49 -9.22 3.50
N PRO A 18 7.43 -9.03 2.55
CA PRO A 18 8.88 -9.10 2.73
C PRO A 18 9.56 -7.74 3.01
N SER A 19 8.86 -6.60 2.87
CA SER A 19 9.51 -5.29 2.85
C SER A 19 8.77 -4.24 3.67
N SER A 20 9.48 -3.52 4.54
CA SER A 20 8.88 -2.45 5.34
C SER A 20 8.38 -1.28 4.49
N SER A 21 9.08 -0.95 3.40
CA SER A 21 8.69 0.15 2.51
C SER A 21 7.59 -0.25 1.53
N HIS A 22 7.72 -1.43 0.93
CA HIS A 22 6.83 -1.89 -0.14
C HIS A 22 5.58 -2.61 0.37
N THR A 23 5.61 -3.13 1.60
CA THR A 23 4.47 -3.79 2.24
C THR A 23 3.87 -2.88 3.32
N ALA A 24 4.55 -2.68 4.45
CA ALA A 24 3.98 -1.87 5.54
C ALA A 24 3.73 -0.42 5.15
N GLY A 25 4.66 0.20 4.39
CA GLY A 25 4.47 1.54 3.83
C GLY A 25 3.25 1.64 2.91
N ALA A 26 3.07 0.65 2.02
CA ALA A 26 1.95 0.62 1.09
C ALA A 26 0.60 0.37 1.78
N VAL A 27 0.55 -0.51 2.80
CA VAL A 27 -0.66 -0.67 3.64
C VAL A 27 -1.02 0.66 4.30
N ARG A 28 -0.03 1.38 4.85
CA ARG A 28 -0.28 2.68 5.49
C ARG A 28 -0.78 3.73 4.50
N ILE A 29 -0.30 3.73 3.26
CA ILE A 29 -0.86 4.57 2.19
C ILE A 29 -2.33 4.21 1.96
N GLY A 30 -2.66 2.92 1.77
CA GLY A 30 -4.04 2.48 1.57
C GLY A 30 -4.98 2.84 2.73
N LEU A 31 -4.53 2.63 3.98
CA LEU A 31 -5.29 3.01 5.18
C LEU A 31 -5.53 4.52 5.27
N ALA A 32 -4.52 5.33 4.96
CA ALA A 32 -4.65 6.78 4.94
C ALA A 32 -5.61 7.25 3.84
N SER A 33 -5.50 6.67 2.64
CA SER A 33 -6.43 6.92 1.53
C SER A 33 -7.88 6.58 1.90
N ARG A 34 -8.12 5.40 2.46
CA ARG A 34 -9.44 4.99 2.95
C ARG A 34 -9.98 5.92 4.02
N ALA A 35 -9.14 6.31 4.98
CA ALA A 35 -9.54 7.22 6.05
C ALA A 35 -9.94 8.61 5.53
N ILE A 36 -9.26 9.11 4.49
CA ILE A 36 -9.63 10.36 3.80
C ILE A 36 -10.95 10.19 3.03
N PHE A 37 -11.15 9.04 2.37
CA PHE A 37 -12.37 8.74 1.60
C PHE A 37 -13.60 8.54 2.50
N GLY A 38 -13.42 7.95 3.69
CA GLY A 38 -14.45 7.75 4.71
C GLY A 38 -15.08 6.35 4.73
N GLU A 39 -14.94 5.58 3.65
CA GLU A 39 -15.49 4.23 3.52
C GLU A 39 -14.62 3.33 2.61
N THR A 40 -15.07 2.11 2.33
CA THR A 40 -14.42 1.26 1.32
C THR A 40 -14.80 1.76 -0.07
N PRO A 41 -13.86 2.22 -0.90
CA PRO A 41 -14.18 2.74 -2.24
C PRO A 41 -14.69 1.64 -3.16
N GLU A 42 -15.65 1.95 -4.03
CA GLU A 42 -16.18 0.99 -5.01
C GLU A 42 -15.24 0.81 -6.21
N ASN A 43 -14.55 1.87 -6.63
CA ASN A 43 -13.67 1.87 -7.79
C ASN A 43 -12.36 2.55 -7.41
N VAL A 44 -11.25 1.90 -7.68
CA VAL A 44 -9.92 2.44 -7.37
C VAL A 44 -9.00 2.26 -8.57
N GLN A 45 -8.35 3.35 -8.97
CA GLN A 45 -7.14 3.26 -9.79
C GLN A 45 -5.92 3.57 -8.93
N ILE A 46 -4.97 2.64 -8.90
CA ILE A 46 -3.68 2.79 -8.23
C ILE A 46 -2.62 2.95 -9.32
N THR A 47 -1.97 4.11 -9.36
CA THR A 47 -0.83 4.36 -10.24
C THR A 47 0.47 4.26 -9.43
N PHE A 48 1.33 3.30 -9.77
CA PHE A 48 2.65 3.18 -9.18
C PHE A 48 3.71 3.91 -10.01
N PHE A 49 4.68 4.52 -9.33
CA PHE A 49 5.81 5.23 -9.93
C PHE A 49 7.13 4.69 -9.38
N GLY A 50 8.23 4.91 -10.10
CA GLY A 50 9.58 4.59 -9.62
C GLY A 50 9.74 3.13 -9.16
N SER A 51 10.39 2.92 -8.01
CA SER A 51 10.63 1.58 -7.43
C SER A 51 9.33 0.80 -7.19
N PHE A 52 8.24 1.49 -6.82
CA PHE A 52 6.93 0.84 -6.71
C PHE A 52 6.48 0.32 -8.08
N ALA A 53 6.58 1.11 -9.15
CA ALA A 53 6.21 0.68 -10.50
C ALA A 53 7.00 -0.56 -10.96
N HIS A 54 8.29 -0.61 -10.65
CA HIS A 54 9.16 -1.71 -11.07
C HIS A 54 8.94 -3.01 -10.29
N THR A 55 8.53 -2.92 -9.02
CA THR A 55 8.60 -4.09 -8.12
C THR A 55 7.31 -4.41 -7.40
N TYR A 56 6.19 -3.74 -7.72
CA TYR A 56 4.93 -3.91 -6.98
C TYR A 56 4.49 -5.37 -6.86
N LYS A 57 4.60 -6.17 -7.92
CA LYS A 57 4.23 -7.59 -7.89
C LYS A 57 5.18 -8.43 -7.04
N GLY A 58 6.49 -8.18 -7.16
CA GLY A 58 7.53 -8.98 -6.48
C GLY A 58 7.57 -8.74 -4.97
N HIS A 59 7.28 -7.52 -4.52
CA HIS A 59 7.22 -7.17 -3.10
C HIS A 59 5.80 -7.13 -2.52
N GLY A 60 4.77 -7.43 -3.33
CA GLY A 60 3.37 -7.38 -2.92
C GLY A 60 2.86 -5.97 -2.56
N THR A 61 3.38 -4.92 -3.20
CA THR A 61 2.95 -3.53 -2.98
C THR A 61 1.51 -3.30 -3.42
N ASP A 62 1.07 -3.96 -4.49
CA ASP A 62 -0.34 -3.95 -4.87
C ASP A 62 -1.21 -4.58 -3.80
N LEU A 63 -0.88 -5.80 -3.37
CA LEU A 63 -1.60 -6.51 -2.31
C LEU A 63 -1.67 -5.68 -1.03
N ALA A 64 -0.55 -5.10 -0.63
CA ALA A 64 -0.45 -4.23 0.54
C ALA A 64 -1.33 -2.99 0.45
N LEU A 65 -1.28 -2.25 -0.67
CA LEU A 65 -2.06 -1.04 -0.83
C LEU A 65 -3.56 -1.33 -0.91
N ILE A 66 -3.94 -2.38 -1.65
CA ILE A 66 -5.33 -2.87 -1.71
C ILE A 66 -5.80 -3.31 -0.32
N GLY A 67 -4.99 -4.06 0.42
CA GLY A 67 -5.31 -4.46 1.80
C GLY A 67 -5.53 -3.26 2.72
N GLY A 68 -4.71 -2.21 2.59
CA GLY A 68 -4.92 -0.96 3.32
C GLY A 68 -6.24 -0.27 2.96
N LEU A 69 -6.63 -0.23 1.68
CA LEU A 69 -7.93 0.29 1.24
C LEU A 69 -9.10 -0.55 1.78
N LEU A 70 -8.90 -1.85 1.93
CA LEU A 70 -9.82 -2.78 2.59
C LEU A 70 -9.80 -2.68 4.12
N GLY A 71 -8.95 -1.82 4.70
CA GLY A 71 -8.92 -1.54 6.14
C GLY A 71 -8.08 -2.53 6.94
N LEU A 72 -7.29 -3.37 6.26
CA LEU A 72 -6.41 -4.32 6.90
C LEU A 72 -5.19 -3.61 7.50
N SER A 73 -4.77 -4.06 8.70
CA SER A 73 -3.57 -3.55 9.36
C SER A 73 -2.30 -4.17 8.75
N THR A 74 -1.13 -3.56 9.01
CA THR A 74 0.16 -4.04 8.48
C THR A 74 0.51 -5.47 8.88
N ALA A 75 -0.03 -5.95 10.01
CA ALA A 75 0.19 -7.29 10.55
C ALA A 75 -0.84 -8.33 10.07
N ASN A 76 -1.85 -7.90 9.31
CA ASN A 76 -2.95 -8.79 8.93
C ASN A 76 -2.47 -9.80 7.86
N PRO A 77 -2.55 -11.12 8.12
CA PRO A 77 -2.09 -12.14 7.17
C PRO A 77 -2.93 -12.21 5.89
N ASP A 78 -4.16 -11.67 5.90
CA ASP A 78 -5.09 -11.70 4.78
C ASP A 78 -4.72 -10.68 3.68
N ILE A 79 -3.71 -9.83 3.90
CA ILE A 79 -3.13 -8.98 2.84
C ILE A 79 -2.77 -9.81 1.60
N ARG A 80 -2.32 -11.07 1.76
CA ARG A 80 -2.00 -11.94 0.63
C ARG A 80 -3.20 -12.28 -0.27
N TYR A 81 -4.42 -12.09 0.24
CA TYR A 81 -5.69 -12.32 -0.45
C TYR A 81 -6.38 -11.03 -0.89
N ALA A 82 -5.67 -9.90 -0.90
CA ALA A 82 -6.28 -8.58 -1.08
C ALA A 82 -7.11 -8.45 -2.38
N TYR A 83 -6.72 -9.08 -3.49
CA TYR A 83 -7.53 -9.06 -4.72
C TYR A 83 -8.85 -9.83 -4.57
N ASP A 84 -8.83 -10.99 -3.87
CA ASP A 84 -10.02 -11.79 -3.64
C ASP A 84 -10.98 -11.06 -2.70
N LEU A 85 -10.46 -10.52 -1.61
CA LEU A 85 -11.22 -9.69 -0.67
C LEU A 85 -11.81 -8.45 -1.36
N ALA A 86 -11.05 -7.78 -2.24
CA ALA A 86 -11.56 -6.64 -3.00
C ALA A 86 -12.76 -7.04 -3.88
N LYS A 87 -12.69 -8.22 -4.51
CA LYS A 87 -13.80 -8.76 -5.30
C LYS A 87 -15.01 -9.09 -4.44
N GLU A 88 -14.81 -9.70 -3.27
CA GLU A 88 -15.88 -10.04 -2.32
C GLU A 88 -16.61 -8.81 -1.78
N THR A 89 -15.87 -7.72 -1.53
CA THR A 89 -16.45 -6.44 -1.07
C THR A 89 -16.97 -5.56 -2.21
N GLY A 90 -16.89 -6.01 -3.47
CA GLY A 90 -17.31 -5.24 -4.64
C GLY A 90 -16.36 -4.10 -5.05
N MET A 91 -15.18 -3.98 -4.44
CA MET A 91 -14.17 -2.97 -4.77
C MET A 91 -13.42 -3.37 -6.05
N LYS A 92 -13.62 -2.59 -7.11
CA LYS A 92 -12.94 -2.77 -8.41
C LYS A 92 -11.59 -2.08 -8.38
N VAL A 93 -10.53 -2.84 -8.61
CA VAL A 93 -9.15 -2.33 -8.60
C VAL A 93 -8.56 -2.33 -10.00
N LYS A 94 -7.96 -1.20 -10.38
CA LYS A 94 -7.14 -1.06 -11.60
C LYS A 94 -5.74 -0.62 -11.23
N ILE A 95 -4.74 -1.41 -11.59
CA ILE A 95 -3.33 -1.06 -11.41
C ILE A 95 -2.77 -0.47 -12.70
N VAL A 96 -2.07 0.65 -12.58
CA VAL A 96 -1.32 1.33 -13.65
C VAL A 96 0.09 1.60 -13.17
N THR A 97 1.06 1.58 -14.10
CA THR A 97 2.43 2.01 -13.81
C THR A 97 2.78 3.21 -14.67
N SER A 98 3.48 4.19 -14.10
CA SER A 98 3.97 5.38 -14.80
C SER A 98 5.49 5.50 -14.72
N GLN A 99 6.09 5.97 -15.81
CA GLN A 99 7.52 6.30 -15.90
C GLN A 99 7.81 7.78 -15.57
N GLU A 100 6.80 8.53 -15.14
CA GLU A 100 6.96 9.91 -14.71
C GLU A 100 7.91 10.01 -13.50
N LYS A 101 8.76 11.04 -13.53
CA LYS A 101 9.78 11.24 -12.50
C LYS A 101 9.16 11.87 -11.25
N MET A 102 9.02 11.08 -10.19
CA MET A 102 8.54 11.52 -8.89
C MET A 102 9.68 11.97 -7.97
N LYS A 103 9.37 12.81 -6.98
CA LYS A 103 10.34 13.26 -5.94
C LYS A 103 10.91 12.10 -5.13
N HIS A 104 10.10 11.06 -4.90
CA HIS A 104 10.49 9.87 -4.15
C HIS A 104 10.23 8.60 -4.99
N PRO A 105 11.13 7.60 -5.01
CA PRO A 105 10.98 6.41 -5.83
C PRO A 105 9.84 5.49 -5.37
N ASN A 106 9.45 5.53 -4.10
CA ASN A 106 8.31 4.81 -3.56
C ASN A 106 7.11 5.75 -3.53
N THR A 107 6.43 5.90 -4.67
CA THR A 107 5.26 6.78 -4.80
C THR A 107 4.10 6.02 -5.44
N ALA A 108 2.90 6.24 -4.90
CA ALA A 108 1.65 5.77 -5.46
C ALA A 108 0.66 6.94 -5.53
N GLU A 109 -0.11 7.00 -6.60
CA GLU A 109 -1.31 7.83 -6.70
C GLU A 109 -2.53 6.91 -6.57
N VAL A 110 -3.49 7.29 -5.74
CA VAL A 110 -4.72 6.54 -5.51
C VAL A 110 -5.89 7.43 -5.91
N ARG A 111 -6.65 7.01 -6.93
CA ARG A 111 -7.88 7.68 -7.38
C ARG A 111 -9.06 6.80 -7.01
N MET A 112 -10.02 7.37 -6.27
CA MET A 112 -11.19 6.71 -5.69
C MET A 112 -12.43 7.55 -5.97
#